data_AF-A0A1W9VHR3-F1
#
_entry.id   AF-A0A1W9VHR3-F1
#
_cell.length_a   1.000
_cell.length_b   1.000
_cell.length_c   1.000
_cell.angle_alpha   90.00
_cell.angle_beta   90.00
_cell.angle_gamma   90.00
#
_symmetry.space_group_name_H-M   'P 1'
#
loop_
_entity.id
_entity.type
_entity.pdbx_description
1 polymer ?
#
loop_
_entity_poly.entity_id
_entity_poly.type
_entity_poly.pdbx_seq_one_letter_code
_entity_poly.pdbx_strand_id
1 'polypeptide(L)'
;MNFTTLKHRFDNHYLLKLLRSKHGPLFISFIILEFKTNHIVSIEFNTLIIKLCNHLEECSWEIPENQEIEEYSRKLIENWCNDDYRLLRRFYSKNAEMFIELTVDSERSIKWMEELNPKEYIGSD
;
A
#
# COMPACT_ATOMS: atom_id res chain seq x y z
N MET A 1 -1.47 1.47 28.44
CA MET A 1 -0.69 2.44 27.62
C MET A 1 -1.01 3.84 28.13
N ASN A 2 -0.01 4.69 28.34
CA ASN A 2 -0.22 6.08 28.75
C ASN A 2 -0.18 7.03 27.54
N PHE A 3 -0.58 8.29 27.73
CA PHE A 3 -0.63 9.30 26.69
C PHE A 3 0.71 9.48 25.96
N THR A 4 1.82 9.56 26.71
CA THR A 4 3.15 9.76 26.12
C THR A 4 3.56 8.59 25.22
N THR A 5 3.32 7.36 25.64
CA THR A 5 3.58 6.16 24.82
C THR A 5 2.70 6.14 23.57
N LEU A 6 1.43 6.54 23.70
CA LEU A 6 0.51 6.64 22.57
C LEU A 6 0.95 7.70 21.57
N LYS A 7 1.25 8.92 22.04
CA LYS A 7 1.75 10.02 21.21
C LYS A 7 2.99 9.58 20.43
N HIS A 8 3.97 8.97 21.10
CA HIS A 8 5.16 8.46 20.44
C HIS A 8 4.84 7.41 19.36
N ARG A 9 3.87 6.52 19.59
CA ARG A 9 3.44 5.55 18.57
C ARG A 9 2.74 6.23 17.39
N PHE A 10 1.85 7.18 17.64
CA PHE A 10 1.14 7.91 16.57
C PHE A 10 2.09 8.76 15.72
N ASP A 11 3.16 9.26 16.34
CA ASP A 11 4.16 10.08 15.66
C ASP A 11 5.21 9.25 14.91
N ASN A 12 5.42 7.97 15.26
CA ASN A 12 6.50 7.17 14.70
C ASN A 12 6.06 5.91 13.95
N HIS A 13 4.86 5.38 14.21
CA HIS A 13 4.39 4.18 13.55
C HIS A 13 4.04 4.50 12.09
N TYR A 14 4.76 3.87 11.17
CA TYR A 14 4.68 4.13 9.74
C TYR A 14 3.26 4.01 9.17
N LEU A 15 2.51 3.02 9.63
CA LEU A 15 1.14 2.83 9.16
C LEU A 15 0.26 4.03 9.53
N LEU A 16 0.38 4.52 10.77
CA LEU A 16 -0.39 5.68 11.22
C LEU A 16 0.05 6.93 10.45
N LYS A 17 1.34 7.06 10.12
CA LYS A 17 1.82 8.13 9.22
C LYS A 17 1.20 8.01 7.83
N LEU A 18 1.19 6.82 7.25
CA LEU A 18 0.63 6.56 5.91
C LEU A 18 -0.87 6.89 5.87
N LEU A 19 -1.64 6.36 6.82
CA LEU A 19 -3.08 6.57 6.91
C LEU A 19 -3.45 8.04 7.13
N ARG A 20 -2.58 8.82 7.78
CA ARG A 20 -2.74 10.27 7.95
C ARG A 20 -2.20 11.09 6.78
N SER A 21 -1.48 10.46 5.85
CA SER A 21 -0.86 11.14 4.72
C SER A 21 -1.81 11.26 3.54
N LYS A 22 -1.56 12.24 2.67
CA LYS A 22 -2.26 12.36 1.37
C LYS A 22 -2.11 11.13 0.47
N HIS A 23 -1.05 10.32 0.68
CA HIS A 23 -0.79 9.10 -0.08
C HIS A 23 -1.50 7.87 0.51
N GLY A 24 -2.13 7.98 1.68
CA GLY A 24 -2.82 6.87 2.35
C GLY A 24 -3.91 6.25 1.50
N PRO A 25 -4.90 7.04 1.02
CA PRO A 25 -5.96 6.52 0.15
C PRO A 25 -5.43 5.86 -1.13
N LEU A 26 -4.42 6.46 -1.76
CA LEU A 26 -3.76 5.91 -2.96
C LEU A 26 -3.15 4.54 -2.68
N PHE A 27 -2.34 4.41 -1.62
CA PHE A 27 -1.73 3.14 -1.26
C PHE A 27 -2.79 2.08 -0.95
N ILE A 28 -3.76 2.41 -0.10
CA ILE A 28 -4.77 1.44 0.35
C ILE A 28 -5.64 0.96 -0.82
N SER A 29 -6.11 1.87 -1.68
CA SER A 29 -6.93 1.49 -2.84
C SER A 29 -6.16 0.62 -3.82
N PHE A 30 -4.91 0.97 -4.13
CA PHE A 30 -4.05 0.21 -5.02
C PHE A 30 -3.79 -1.20 -4.51
N ILE A 31 -3.41 -1.32 -3.23
CA ILE A 31 -3.06 -2.61 -2.64
C ILE A 31 -4.28 -3.52 -2.47
N ILE A 32 -5.45 -2.98 -2.10
CA ILE A 32 -6.68 -3.76 -2.05
C ILE A 32 -6.99 -4.33 -3.44
N LEU A 33 -6.93 -3.51 -4.48
CA LEU A 33 -7.16 -3.96 -5.85
C LEU A 33 -6.19 -5.09 -6.23
N GLU A 34 -4.90 -4.86 -6.05
CA GLU A 34 -3.89 -5.74 -6.63
C GLU A 34 -3.63 -7.03 -5.85
N PHE A 35 -3.68 -6.99 -4.52
CA PHE A 35 -3.41 -8.17 -3.69
C PHE A 35 -4.69 -8.82 -3.16
N LYS A 36 -5.72 -8.03 -2.81
CA LYS A 36 -6.93 -8.56 -2.14
C LYS A 36 -8.00 -8.99 -3.11
N THR A 37 -8.48 -8.08 -3.95
CA THR A 37 -9.54 -8.38 -4.93
C THR A 37 -9.09 -9.46 -5.91
N ASN A 38 -7.82 -9.43 -6.32
CA ASN A 38 -7.26 -10.42 -7.25
C ASN A 38 -6.75 -11.71 -6.57
N HIS A 39 -6.78 -11.79 -5.24
CA HIS A 39 -6.23 -12.91 -4.44
C HIS A 39 -4.77 -13.26 -4.78
N ILE A 40 -3.94 -12.25 -5.04
CA ILE A 40 -2.53 -12.42 -5.40
C ILE A 40 -1.67 -12.29 -4.14
N VAL A 41 -0.79 -13.27 -3.93
CA VAL A 41 0.15 -13.26 -2.79
C VAL A 41 1.35 -12.36 -3.07
N SER A 42 1.92 -12.46 -4.27
CA SER A 42 3.13 -11.74 -4.67
C SER A 42 3.04 -11.28 -6.12
N ILE A 43 3.58 -10.10 -6.42
CA ILE A 43 3.62 -9.52 -7.78
C ILE A 43 5.08 -9.22 -8.15
N GLU A 44 5.49 -9.52 -9.37
CA GLU A 44 6.80 -9.15 -9.89
C GLU A 44 6.95 -7.61 -9.92
N PHE A 45 8.13 -7.10 -9.58
CA PHE A 45 8.33 -5.67 -9.31
C PHE A 45 8.00 -4.76 -10.49
N ASN A 46 8.46 -5.09 -11.71
CA ASN A 46 8.17 -4.27 -12.89
C ASN A 46 6.69 -4.33 -13.28
N THR A 47 6.07 -5.49 -13.11
CA THR A 47 4.62 -5.67 -13.28
C THR A 47 3.84 -4.79 -12.31
N LEU A 48 4.27 -4.71 -11.04
CA LEU A 48 3.64 -3.86 -10.05
C LEU A 48 3.80 -2.37 -10.37
N ILE A 49 4.95 -1.96 -10.95
CA ILE A 49 5.16 -0.58 -11.42
C ILE A 49 4.14 -0.23 -12.51
N ILE A 50 3.99 -1.08 -13.52
CA ILE A 50 3.02 -0.86 -14.61
C ILE A 50 1.61 -0.74 -14.06
N LYS A 51 1.24 -1.62 -13.13
CA LYS A 51 -0.06 -1.58 -12.45
C LYS A 51 -0.28 -0.26 -11.69
N LEU A 52 0.76 0.22 -11.00
CA LEU A 52 0.67 1.50 -10.29
C LEU A 52 0.56 2.68 -11.25
N CYS A 53 1.25 2.67 -12.39
CA CYS A 53 1.08 3.71 -13.42
C CYS A 53 -0.39 3.80 -13.85
N ASN A 54 -1.00 2.68 -14.23
CA ASN A 54 -2.40 2.65 -14.63
C ASN A 54 -3.33 3.15 -13.51
N HIS A 55 -3.08 2.72 -12.27
CA HIS A 55 -3.87 3.14 -11.11
C HIS A 55 -3.77 4.65 -10.82
N LEU A 56 -2.59 5.24 -11.01
CA LEU A 56 -2.38 6.68 -10.87
C LEU A 56 -3.15 7.46 -11.93
N GLU A 57 -3.15 6.98 -13.17
CA GLU A 57 -3.94 7.56 -14.26
C GLU A 57 -5.45 7.49 -13.96
N GLU A 58 -5.95 6.33 -13.55
CA GLU A 58 -7.35 6.12 -13.15
C GLU A 58 -7.78 7.05 -12.01
N CYS A 59 -6.88 7.28 -11.05
CA CYS A 59 -7.12 8.21 -9.93
C CYS A 59 -6.94 9.68 -10.32
N SER A 60 -6.54 10.00 -11.56
CA SER A 60 -6.15 11.36 -11.97
C SER A 60 -5.12 11.99 -11.03
N TRP A 61 -4.17 11.17 -10.56
CA TRP A 61 -3.17 11.57 -9.58
C TRP A 61 -2.19 12.60 -10.16
N GLU A 62 -1.93 13.67 -9.44
CA GLU A 62 -0.99 14.71 -9.86
C GLU A 62 0.46 14.24 -9.69
N ILE A 63 1.15 14.10 -10.82
CA ILE A 63 2.57 13.74 -10.87
C ILE A 63 3.39 15.04 -10.97
N PRO A 64 4.51 15.16 -10.24
CA PRO A 64 5.37 16.34 -10.37
C PRO A 64 5.83 16.56 -11.82
N GLU A 65 5.76 17.80 -12.32
CA GLU A 65 6.03 18.17 -13.74
C GLU A 65 7.38 17.67 -14.29
N ASN A 66 8.36 17.43 -13.41
CA ASN A 66 9.71 16.98 -13.77
C ASN A 66 9.92 15.46 -13.61
N GLN A 67 8.84 14.68 -13.54
CA GLN A 67 8.92 13.22 -13.35
C GLN A 67 8.01 12.46 -14.30
N GLU A 68 8.57 11.44 -14.93
CA GLU A 68 7.80 10.45 -15.68
C GLU A 68 7.00 9.55 -14.73
N ILE A 69 5.81 9.12 -15.16
CA ILE A 69 4.90 8.31 -14.35
C ILE A 69 5.54 7.00 -13.90
N GLU A 70 6.32 6.34 -14.76
CA GLU A 70 6.99 5.08 -14.42
C GLU A 70 8.02 5.28 -13.30
N GLU A 71 8.82 6.34 -13.40
CA GLU A 71 9.84 6.67 -12.39
C GLU A 71 9.19 7.09 -11.06
N TYR A 72 8.07 7.82 -11.11
CA TYR A 72 7.30 8.16 -9.92
C TYR A 72 6.70 6.92 -9.25
N SER A 73 6.09 6.02 -10.02
CA SER A 73 5.54 4.74 -9.56
C SER A 73 6.61 3.86 -8.93
N ARG A 74 7.77 3.73 -9.59
CA ARG A 74 8.93 3.01 -9.05
C ARG A 74 9.31 3.56 -7.69
N LYS A 75 9.52 4.87 -7.58
CA LYS A 75 9.87 5.53 -6.30
C LYS A 75 8.82 5.31 -5.21
N LEU A 76 7.53 5.36 -5.54
CA LEU A 76 6.47 5.07 -4.57
C LEU A 76 6.56 3.65 -4.01
N ILE A 77 6.68 2.65 -4.89
CA ILE A 77 6.80 1.24 -4.46
C ILE A 77 8.09 1.06 -3.66
N GLU A 78 9.19 1.67 -4.07
CA GLU A 78 10.45 1.61 -3.35
C GLU A 78 10.35 2.23 -1.95
N ASN A 79 9.67 3.37 -1.82
CA ASN A 79 9.38 3.99 -0.54
C ASN A 79 8.52 3.09 0.33
N TRP A 80 7.51 2.42 -0.22
CA TRP A 80 6.68 1.46 0.53
C TRP A 80 7.45 0.21 0.98
N CYS A 81 8.52 -0.16 0.27
CA CYS A 81 9.43 -1.23 0.67
C CYS A 81 10.49 -0.80 1.69
N ASN A 82 10.78 0.51 1.79
CA ASN A 82 11.85 1.03 2.64
C ASN A 82 11.61 0.68 4.12
N ASP A 83 12.68 0.47 4.88
CA ASP A 83 12.67 0.14 6.32
C ASP A 83 11.94 1.17 7.19
N ASP A 84 11.77 2.39 6.71
CA ASP A 84 10.97 3.41 7.37
C ASP A 84 9.46 3.12 7.29
N TYR A 85 9.01 2.47 6.21
CA TYR A 85 7.61 2.19 5.96
C TYR A 85 7.25 0.72 6.13
N ARG A 86 8.09 -0.24 5.70
CA ARG A 86 7.88 -1.69 5.87
C ARG A 86 6.48 -2.15 5.48
N LEU A 87 5.87 -1.47 4.52
CA LEU A 87 4.52 -1.78 4.05
C LEU A 87 4.55 -2.95 3.08
N LEU A 88 5.59 -2.99 2.25
CA LEU A 88 5.85 -4.02 1.26
C LEU A 88 7.16 -4.71 1.57
N ARG A 89 7.25 -6.00 1.23
CA ARG A 89 8.45 -6.80 1.36
C ARG A 89 8.94 -7.20 -0.02
N ARG A 90 10.25 -7.01 -0.25
CA ARG A 90 10.95 -7.54 -1.42
C ARG A 90 11.49 -8.94 -1.14
N PHE A 91 11.41 -9.81 -2.13
CA PHE A 91 12.16 -11.07 -2.16
C PHE A 91 12.53 -11.40 -3.61
N TYR A 92 13.49 -12.31 -3.78
CA TYR A 92 13.97 -12.71 -5.09
C TYR A 92 13.58 -14.16 -5.38
N SER A 93 13.10 -14.41 -6.59
CA SER A 93 12.84 -15.76 -7.08
C SER A 93 14.17 -16.50 -7.34
N LYS A 94 14.08 -17.80 -7.65
CA LYS A 94 15.25 -18.59 -8.07
C LYS A 94 15.91 -18.05 -9.35
N ASN A 95 15.16 -17.31 -10.16
CA ASN A 95 15.63 -16.72 -11.42
C ASN A 95 16.17 -15.29 -11.22
N ALA A 96 16.40 -14.86 -9.97
CA ALA A 96 16.82 -13.50 -9.61
C ALA A 96 15.84 -12.38 -9.98
N GLU A 97 14.58 -12.72 -10.22
CA GLU A 97 13.50 -11.74 -10.42
C GLU A 97 13.02 -11.20 -9.07
N MET A 98 12.79 -9.90 -8.98
CA MET A 98 12.30 -9.26 -7.76
C MET A 98 10.77 -9.36 -7.68
N PHE A 99 10.27 -9.85 -6.56
CA PHE A 99 8.86 -9.91 -6.23
C PHE A 99 8.54 -9.11 -4.99
N ILE A 100 7.29 -8.65 -4.93
CA ILE A 100 6.73 -7.81 -3.88
C ILE A 100 5.56 -8.53 -3.21
N GLU A 101 5.57 -8.52 -1.89
CA GLU A 101 4.53 -9.09 -1.01
C GLU A 101 4.07 -8.04 0.00
N LEU A 102 2.85 -8.21 0.51
CA LEU A 102 2.39 -7.46 1.67
C LEU A 102 3.09 -7.94 2.94
N THR A 103 3.45 -7.00 3.82
CA THR A 103 3.85 -7.37 5.17
C THR A 103 2.64 -7.73 6.02
N VAL A 104 2.87 -8.50 7.09
CA VAL A 104 1.83 -8.87 8.06
C VAL A 104 1.13 -7.65 8.65
N ASP A 105 1.86 -6.55 8.81
CA ASP A 105 1.28 -5.32 9.34
C ASP A 105 0.40 -4.62 8.29
N SER A 106 0.82 -4.54 7.02
CA SER A 106 -0.04 -4.04 5.93
C SER A 106 -1.31 -4.85 5.79
N GLU A 107 -1.18 -6.18 5.83
CA GLU A 107 -2.29 -7.15 5.86
C GLU A 107 -3.31 -6.83 6.95
N ARG A 108 -2.86 -6.65 8.20
CA ARG A 108 -3.72 -6.28 9.33
C ARG A 108 -4.40 -4.93 9.14
N SER A 109 -3.69 -4.00 8.52
CA SER A 109 -4.16 -2.63 8.34
C SER A 109 -5.26 -2.55 7.29
N ILE A 110 -5.08 -3.25 6.18
CA ILE A 110 -6.09 -3.38 5.13
C ILE A 110 -7.35 -4.01 5.72
N LYS A 111 -7.19 -5.11 6.45
CA LYS A 111 -8.32 -5.75 7.15
C LYS A 111 -9.05 -4.78 8.08
N TRP A 112 -8.31 -4.01 8.87
CA TRP A 112 -8.91 -2.98 9.74
C TRP A 112 -9.66 -1.91 8.93
N MET A 113 -9.11 -1.46 7.81
CA MET A 113 -9.78 -0.50 6.92
C MET A 113 -11.06 -1.08 6.29
N GLU A 114 -11.05 -2.36 5.90
CA GLU A 114 -12.25 -3.05 5.43
C GLU A 114 -13.33 -3.15 6.52
N GLU A 115 -12.92 -3.40 7.77
CA GLU A 115 -13.82 -3.44 8.94
C GLU A 115 -14.43 -2.08 9.29
N LEU A 116 -13.75 -0.97 8.96
CA LEU A 116 -14.29 0.38 9.14
C LEU A 116 -15.45 0.69 8.18
N ASN A 117 -15.60 -0.08 7.10
CA ASN A 117 -16.74 -0.01 6.20
C ASN A 117 -17.72 -1.14 6.57
N PRO A 118 -18.64 -0.93 7.53
CA PRO A 118 -19.63 -1.94 7.86
C PRO A 118 -20.39 -2.26 6.58
N LYS A 119 -20.26 -3.50 6.10
CA LYS A 119 -21.15 -4.00 5.04
C LYS A 119 -22.57 -3.70 5.49
N GLU A 120 -23.33 -2.96 4.71
CA GLU A 120 -24.77 -2.87 4.94
C GLU A 120 -25.27 -4.29 5.10
N TYR A 121 -25.85 -4.59 6.27
CA TYR A 121 -26.47 -5.86 6.53
C TYR A 121 -27.63 -5.98 5.54
N ILE A 122 -27.42 -6.66 4.42
CA ILE A 122 -28.50 -7.04 3.52
C ILE A 122 -29.23 -8.17 4.24
N GLY A 123 -30.13 -7.79 5.14
CA GLY A 123 -31.10 -8.70 5.72
C GLY A 123 -31.80 -9.40 4.56
N SER A 124 -31.53 -10.69 4.41
CA SER A 124 -32.30 -11.53 3.50
C SER A 124 -33.52 -11.96 4.29
N ASP A 125 -34.65 -11.31 4.03
CA ASP A 125 -36.00 -11.74 4.46
C ASP A 125 -36.45 -12.98 3.67
#